data_AF-A0A838UBP5-F1
#
_entry.id   AF-A0A838UBP5-F1
#
_cell.length_a   1.000
_cell.length_b   1.000
_cell.length_c   1.000
_cell.angle_alpha   90.00
_cell.angle_beta   90.00
_cell.angle_gamma   90.00
#
_symmetry.space_group_name_H-M   'P 1'
#
loop_
_entity.id
_entity.type
_entity.pdbx_description
1 polymer ?
#
loop_
_entity_poly.entity_id
_entity_poly.type
_entity_poly.pdbx_seq_one_letter_code
_entity_poly.pdbx_strand_id
1 'polypeptide(L)' 'PYVMKEKHLKLRLIDEDGRAFEAVWWDGVEKSKGQTLKVNSRIELAYVAEANNWQGNTRLQLVVEDLRVNNYLRVNN' A
#
# COMPACT_ATOMS: atom_id res chain seq x y z
N PRO A 1 -3.50 -5.18 -5.26
CA PRO A 1 -3.80 -5.34 -3.82
C PRO A 1 -4.23 -6.78 -3.57
N TYR A 2 -3.90 -7.35 -2.40
CA TYR A 2 -4.35 -8.68 -1.97
C TYR A 2 -5.01 -8.58 -0.60
N VAL A 3 -6.15 -9.25 -0.40
CA VAL A 3 -6.85 -9.29 0.89
C VAL A 3 -6.31 -10.44 1.72
N MET A 4 -5.78 -10.13 2.91
CA MET A 4 -5.34 -11.10 3.91
C MET A 4 -6.34 -11.18 5.05
N LYS A 5 -6.67 -12.40 5.48
CA LYS A 5 -7.59 -12.65 6.60
C LYS A 5 -8.88 -11.81 6.48
N GLU A 6 -9.43 -11.77 5.27
CA GLU A 6 -10.71 -11.11 4.90
C GLU A 6 -10.77 -9.58 5.00
N LYS A 7 -9.93 -8.94 5.82
CA LYS A 7 -10.06 -7.50 6.13
C LYS A 7 -8.80 -6.67 5.97
N HIS A 8 -7.62 -7.30 5.91
CA HIS A 8 -6.35 -6.56 5.78
C HIS A 8 -5.91 -6.49 4.33
N LEU A 9 -5.28 -5.39 3.93
CA LEU A 9 -4.72 -5.28 2.60
C LEU A 9 -3.21 -5.47 2.65
N LYS A 10 -2.71 -6.28 1.73
CA LYS A 10 -1.29 -6.39 1.38
C LYS A 10 -1.06 -5.74 0.02
N LEU A 11 -0.07 -4.87 -0.05
CA LEU A 11 0.29 -4.11 -1.25
C LEU A 11 1.74 -4.41 -1.63
N ARG A 12 2.00 -4.47 -2.93
CA ARG A 12 3.34 -4.40 -3.50
C ARG A 12 3.46 -3.03 -4.16
N LEU A 13 4.36 -2.21 -3.64
CA LEU A 13 4.55 -0.83 -4.06
C LEU A 13 5.89 -0.71 -4.78
N ILE A 14 5.96 0.27 -5.68
CA ILE A 14 7.18 0.66 -6.37
C ILE A 14 7.26 2.18 -6.22
N ASP A 15 8.38 2.70 -5.73
CA ASP A 15 8.62 4.15 -5.67
C ASP A 15 9.03 4.72 -7.05
N GLU A 16 9.26 6.02 -7.14
CA GLU A 16 9.64 6.65 -8.42
C GLU A 16 11.02 6.21 -8.92
N ASP A 17 11.89 5.72 -8.02
CA ASP A 17 13.22 5.18 -8.34
C ASP A 17 13.17 3.69 -8.72
N GLY A 18 11.99 3.06 -8.72
CA GLY A 18 11.81 1.65 -9.06
C GLY A 18 12.06 0.67 -7.91
N ARG A 19 12.25 1.16 -6.67
CA ARG A 19 12.45 0.29 -5.49
C ARG A 19 11.13 -0.32 -5.07
N ALA A 20 11.14 -1.64 -4.85
CA ALA A 20 9.96 -2.38 -4.46
C ALA A 20 9.84 -2.49 -2.94
N PHE A 21 8.64 -2.23 -2.42
CA PHE A 21 8.30 -2.37 -1.01
C PHE A 21 7.06 -3.25 -0.83
N GLU A 22 7.03 -3.95 0.29
CA GLU A 22 5.83 -4.60 0.78
C GLU A 22 5.16 -3.70 1.81
N ALA A 23 3.84 -3.52 1.69
CA ALA A 23 3.06 -2.77 2.67
C ALA A 23 1.87 -3.57 3.18
N VAL A 24 1.52 -3.35 4.45
CA VAL A 24 0.34 -3.94 5.11
C VAL A 24 -0.53 -2.82 5.65
N TRP A 25 -1.83 -2.87 5.34
CA TRP A 25 -2.82 -1.97 5.89
C TRP A 25 -3.84 -2.73 6.72
N TRP A 26 -3.77 -2.53 8.03
CA TRP A 26 -4.72 -3.12 8.98
C TRP A 26 -6.11 -2.54 8.78
N ASP A 27 -7.08 -3.45 8.72
CA ASP A 27 -8.47 -3.21 8.31
C ASP A 27 -8.63 -2.41 7.00
N GLY A 28 -7.65 -2.54 6.10
CA GLY A 28 -7.60 -1.78 4.84
C GLY A 28 -8.80 -1.97 3.92
N VAL A 29 -9.50 -3.11 3.97
CA VAL A 29 -10.73 -3.31 3.18
C VAL A 29 -11.79 -2.28 3.59
N GLU A 30 -12.02 -2.13 4.90
CA GLU A 30 -12.98 -1.16 5.43
C GLU A 30 -12.52 0.27 5.16
N LYS A 31 -11.25 0.57 5.47
CA LYS A 31 -10.68 1.91 5.32
C LYS A 31 -10.57 2.37 3.85
N SER A 32 -10.59 1.44 2.90
CA SER A 32 -10.58 1.75 1.47
C SER A 32 -11.98 1.92 0.88
N LYS A 33 -13.06 1.76 1.64
CA LYS A 33 -14.42 2.01 1.12
C LYS A 33 -14.54 3.43 0.57
N GLY A 34 -15.15 3.54 -0.60
CA GLY A 34 -15.28 4.82 -1.32
C GLY A 34 -14.09 5.17 -2.22
N GLN A 35 -13.00 4.40 -2.20
CA GLN A 35 -11.91 4.48 -3.17
C GLN A 35 -11.70 3.14 -3.88
N THR A 36 -11.27 3.17 -5.15
CA THR A 36 -10.95 1.95 -5.91
C THR A 36 -9.44 1.85 -6.09
N LEU A 37 -8.81 0.91 -5.40
CA LEU A 37 -7.39 0.60 -5.55
C LEU A 37 -7.17 -0.24 -6.81
N LYS A 38 -6.53 0.34 -7.82
CA LYS A 38 -6.18 -0.35 -9.06
C LYS A 38 -4.70 -0.73 -9.06
N VAL A 39 -4.38 -1.85 -9.70
CA VAL A 39 -2.97 -2.18 -9.97
C VAL A 39 -2.40 -1.11 -10.91
N ASN A 40 -1.14 -0.72 -10.71
CA ASN A 40 -0.43 0.30 -11.49
C ASN A 40 -1.02 1.74 -11.39
N SER A 41 -1.87 2.03 -10.41
CA SER A 41 -2.25 3.42 -10.11
C SER A 41 -1.24 4.08 -9.16
N ARG A 42 -1.03 5.39 -9.32
CA ARG A 42 -0.31 6.21 -8.33
C ARG A 42 -1.18 6.42 -7.09
N ILE A 43 -0.55 6.34 -5.92
CA ILE A 43 -1.18 6.56 -4.63
C ILE A 43 -0.28 7.45 -3.78
N GLU A 44 -0.87 8.12 -2.81
CA GLU A 44 -0.17 8.75 -1.70
C GLU A 44 -0.35 7.88 -0.45
N LEU A 45 0.74 7.68 0.30
CA LEU A 45 0.79 6.75 1.41
C LEU A 45 1.37 7.40 2.66
N ALA A 46 0.65 7.35 3.78
CA ALA A 46 1.19 7.60 5.11
C ALA A 46 1.53 6.25 5.76
N TYR A 47 2.74 6.10 6.29
CA TYR A 47 3.22 4.82 6.80
C TYR A 47 4.29 4.96 7.88
N VAL A 48 4.43 3.89 8.68
CA VAL A 48 5.59 3.63 9.53
C VAL A 48 6.43 2.52 8.90
N ALA A 49 7.75 2.71 8.86
CA ALA A 49 8.69 1.69 8.41
C ALA A 49 9.02 0.74 9.56
N GLU A 50 8.70 -0.55 9.40
CA GLU A 50 8.94 -1.56 10.42
C GLU A 50 9.86 -2.67 9.91
N ALA A 51 10.71 -3.19 10.81
CA ALA A 51 11.46 -4.41 10.59
C ALA A 51 10.57 -5.61 10.93
N ASN A 52 10.03 -6.28 9.91
CA ASN A 52 9.26 -7.49 10.10
C ASN A 52 10.22 -8.69 10.22
N ASN A 53 10.18 -9.36 11.38
CA ASN A 53 10.95 -10.57 11.66
C ASN A 53 10.05 -11.79 11.54
N TRP A 54 10.16 -12.53 10.44
CA TRP A 54 9.42 -13.77 10.24
C TRP A 54 10.37 -14.94 9.97
N GLN A 55 10.31 -15.96 10.82
CA GLN A 55 11.15 -17.17 10.73
C GLN A 55 12.65 -16.85 10.56
N GLY A 56 13.15 -15.87 11.33
CA GLY A 56 14.57 -15.46 11.28
C GLY A 56 14.95 -14.57 10.10
N ASN A 57 14.02 -14.22 9.21
CA ASN A 57 14.25 -13.26 8.14
C ASN A 57 13.72 -11.88 8.53
N THR A 58 14.60 -10.89 8.56
CA THR A 58 14.22 -9.48 8.72
C THR A 58 13.99 -8.85 7.36
N ARG A 59 12.82 -8.25 7.16
CA ARG A 59 12.52 -7.45 5.96
C ARG A 59 11.87 -6.14 6.36
N LEU A 60 12.21 -5.07 5.64
CA LEU A 60 11.48 -3.82 5.72
C LEU A 60 10.05 -4.04 5.23
N GLN A 61 9.07 -3.67 6.05
CA GLN A 61 7.65 -3.66 5.71
C GLN A 61 7.08 -2.29 6.06
N LEU A 62 6.28 -1.72 5.17
CA LEU A 62 5.59 -0.46 5.43
C LEU A 62 4.24 -0.77 6.08
N VAL A 63 4.02 -0.29 7.30
CA VAL A 63 2.73 -0.39 7.97
C VAL A 63 1.94 0.87 7.64
N VAL A 64 0.84 0.70 6.90
CA VAL A 64 0.05 1.80 6.36
C VAL A 64 -0.86 2.36 7.45
N GLU A 65 -0.80 3.68 7.60
CA GLU A 65 -1.72 4.43 8.46
C GLU A 65 -2.91 4.95 7.64
N ASP A 66 -2.62 5.61 6.51
CA ASP A 66 -3.60 6.15 5.57
C ASP A 66 -3.12 5.98 4.11
N LEU A 67 -4.08 5.92 3.18
CA LEU A 67 -3.82 5.78 1.74
C LEU A 67 -4.86 6.58 0.95
N ARG A 68 -4.36 7.35 -0.01
CA ARG A 68 -5.20 8.08 -0.97
C ARG A 68 -4.85 7.71 -2.41
N VAL A 69 -5.86 7.34 -3.19
CA VAL A 69 -5.70 7.20 -4.64
C VAL A 69 -5.64 8.58 -5.26
N ASN A 70 -4.59 8.85 -6.04
CA ASN A 70 -4.45 10.14 -6.69
C ASN A 70 -5.34 10.19 -7.94
N ASN A 71 -6.44 10.93 -7.87
CA ASN A 71 -7.45 11.05 -8.94
C ASN A 71 -7.18 12.21 -9.91
N TYR A 72 -5.95 12.78 -9.97
CA TYR A 72 -5.65 13.76 -10.99
C TYR A 72 -5.74 13.12 -12.38
N LEU A 73 -6.84 13.40 -13.09
CA LEU A 73 -6.88 13.32 -14.54
C LEU A 73 -5.70 14.16 -15.04
N ARG A 74 -4.72 13.51 -15.69
CA ARG A 74 -3.78 14.26 -16.52
C ARG A 74 -4.60 14.86 -17.66
N VAL A 75 -4.98 16.12 -17.49
CA VAL A 75 -5.41 16.96 -18.61
C VAL A 75 -4.15 17.16 -19.44
N ASN A 76 -3.99 16.38 -20.50
CA ASN A 76 -2.95 16.61 -21.48
C ASN A 76 -3.39 17.80 -22.33
N ASN A 77 -2.61 18.89 -22.30
CA ASN A 77 -2.62 19.94 -23.32
C ASN A 77 -1.76 19.50 -24.51
#